data_AF-A0A534G6B2-F1
#
_entry.id   AF-A0A534G6B2-F1
#
_cell.length_a   1.000
_cell.length_b   1.000
_cell.length_c   1.000
_cell.angle_alpha   90.00
_cell.angle_beta   90.00
_cell.angle_gamma   90.00
#
_symmetry.space_group_name_H-M   'P 1'
#
loop_
_entity.id
_entity.type
_entity.pdbx_description
1 polymer ?
#
loop_
_entity_poly.entity_id
_entity_poly.type
_entity_poly.pdbx_seq_one_letter_code
_entity_poly.pdbx_strand_id
1 'polypeptide(L)'
;MSTRIECGTCHSYPDWGVLRFRHASAAYPGNHRVALSCTSCHSSNTDQIPWRSPANASSCAGCHAADFKPAAHPKTVKGQSYTVNELANCSGACHVYSDSTHSTITRSLPGPHHRVSDGAFKR
;
A
#
# COMPACT_ATOMS: atom_id res chain seq x y z
N MET A 1 -17.46 -15.95 15.12
CA MET A 1 -16.00 -15.77 15.21
C MET A 1 -15.72 -14.84 16.39
N SER A 2 -14.96 -15.30 17.37
CA SER A 2 -14.72 -14.60 18.64
C SER A 2 -13.63 -13.55 18.44
N THR A 3 -13.93 -12.27 18.68
CA THR A 3 -13.03 -11.10 18.50
C THR A 3 -12.13 -10.87 19.71
N ARG A 4 -11.66 -11.93 20.37
CA ARG A 4 -10.84 -11.80 21.58
C ARG A 4 -9.43 -12.32 21.30
N ILE A 5 -8.52 -11.39 21.01
CA ILE A 5 -7.08 -11.65 20.99
C ILE A 5 -6.56 -11.67 22.44
N GLU A 6 -5.58 -12.52 22.74
CA GLU A 6 -5.00 -12.59 24.09
C GLU A 6 -4.11 -11.37 24.36
N CYS A 7 -4.14 -10.85 25.60
CA CYS A 7 -3.34 -9.67 25.97
C CYS A 7 -1.84 -9.88 25.69
N GLY A 8 -1.36 -11.12 25.87
CA GLY A 8 0.04 -11.50 25.61
C GLY A 8 0.45 -11.51 24.13
N THR A 9 -0.50 -11.41 23.19
CA THR A 9 -0.18 -11.27 21.77
C THR A 9 0.39 -9.87 21.46
N CYS A 10 -0.04 -8.86 22.22
CA CYS A 10 0.35 -7.47 22.00
C CYS A 10 1.32 -6.95 23.06
N HIS A 11 1.26 -7.48 24.28
CA HIS A 11 2.00 -7.03 25.44
C HIS A 11 2.87 -8.15 26.03
N SER A 12 3.89 -7.80 26.79
CA SER A 12 4.78 -8.78 27.42
C SER A 12 5.29 -8.31 28.77
N TYR A 13 5.38 -9.20 29.76
CA TYR A 13 6.08 -8.94 31.03
C TYR A 13 7.57 -8.60 30.79
N PRO A 14 8.21 -7.74 31.60
CA PRO A 14 7.67 -6.99 32.74
C PRO A 14 6.89 -5.72 32.36
N ASP A 15 6.95 -5.31 31.09
CA ASP A 15 6.42 -4.03 30.64
C ASP A 15 5.17 -4.20 29.77
N TRP A 16 4.02 -4.30 30.45
CA TRP A 16 2.71 -4.36 29.82
C TRP A 16 2.28 -3.04 29.18
N GLY A 17 2.97 -1.92 29.45
CA GLY A 17 2.65 -0.62 28.85
C GLY A 17 3.13 -0.48 27.41
N VAL A 18 4.17 -1.23 27.03
CA VAL A 18 4.75 -1.22 25.68
C VAL A 18 4.07 -2.24 24.78
N LEU A 19 3.59 -1.77 23.63
CA LEU A 19 3.09 -2.62 22.55
C LEU A 19 4.28 -3.24 21.78
N ARG A 20 4.37 -4.57 21.77
CA ARG A 20 5.39 -5.34 21.05
C ARG A 20 4.81 -6.17 19.89
N PHE A 21 3.53 -5.94 19.56
CA PHE A 21 2.82 -6.63 18.49
C PHE A 21 3.55 -6.51 17.15
N ARG A 22 3.62 -7.62 16.43
CA ARG A 22 4.01 -7.68 15.02
C ARG A 22 2.90 -8.33 14.23
N HIS A 23 2.50 -7.71 13.12
CA HIS A 23 1.51 -8.31 12.22
C HIS A 23 2.02 -9.68 11.73
N ALA A 24 1.22 -10.72 11.93
CA ALA A 24 1.51 -12.08 11.48
C ALA A 24 0.87 -12.41 10.12
N SER A 25 -0.12 -11.62 9.68
CA SER A 25 -0.81 -11.82 8.41
C SER A 25 0.01 -11.30 7.23
N ALA A 26 0.10 -12.11 6.17
CA ALA A 26 0.65 -11.69 4.89
C ALA A 26 -0.18 -10.57 4.21
N ALA A 27 -1.40 -10.31 4.70
CA ALA A 27 -2.24 -9.22 4.25
C ALA A 27 -1.82 -7.84 4.79
N TYR A 28 -0.82 -7.77 5.68
CA TYR A 28 -0.28 -6.50 6.13
C TYR A 28 0.47 -5.83 4.97
N PRO A 29 0.04 -4.63 4.51
CA PRO A 29 0.59 -3.99 3.31
C PRO A 29 2.04 -3.51 3.45
N GLY A 30 2.66 -3.72 4.63
CA GLY A 30 4.04 -3.38 4.92
C GLY A 30 4.19 -2.14 5.81
N ASN A 31 5.44 -1.76 6.03
CA ASN A 31 5.78 -0.68 6.93
C ASN A 31 5.43 0.67 6.32
N HIS A 32 4.87 1.55 7.15
CA HIS A 32 4.68 2.95 6.81
C HIS A 32 5.85 3.77 7.36
N ARG A 33 6.19 4.86 6.68
CA ARG A 33 7.20 5.81 7.18
C ARG A 33 6.83 6.42 8.53
N VAL A 34 5.53 6.67 8.72
CA VAL A 34 4.99 7.17 9.98
C VAL A 34 4.56 6.00 10.86
N ALA A 35 4.72 6.15 12.17
CA ALA A 35 4.16 5.21 13.13
C ALA A 35 2.63 5.34 13.12
N LEU A 36 1.93 4.29 12.69
CA LEU A 36 0.48 4.24 12.70
C LEU A 36 -0.03 3.63 14.00
N SER A 37 -1.16 4.12 14.49
CA SER A 37 -1.92 3.45 15.55
C SER A 37 -2.64 2.21 14.99
N CYS A 38 -2.98 1.25 15.86
CA CYS A 38 -3.80 0.09 15.48
C CYS A 38 -5.12 0.52 14.81
N THR A 39 -5.74 1.59 15.35
CA THR A 39 -6.99 2.18 14.88
C THR A 39 -6.90 2.85 13.52
N SER A 40 -5.69 3.08 12.99
CA SER A 40 -5.51 3.59 11.63
C SER A 40 -6.00 2.60 10.57
N CYS A 41 -5.96 1.29 10.87
CA CYS A 41 -6.47 0.22 10.02
C CYS A 41 -7.70 -0.44 10.66
N HIS A 42 -7.62 -0.80 11.94
CA HIS A 42 -8.69 -1.43 12.69
C HIS A 42 -9.66 -0.38 13.26
N SER A 43 -10.39 0.30 12.37
CA SER A 43 -11.33 1.36 12.75
C SER A 43 -12.68 0.83 13.27
N SER A 44 -12.88 -0.49 13.24
CA SER A 44 -14.07 -1.17 13.73
C SER A 44 -13.70 -2.08 14.90
N ASN A 45 -14.71 -2.56 15.64
CA ASN A 45 -14.50 -3.51 16.72
C ASN A 45 -14.32 -4.96 16.21
N THR A 46 -13.65 -5.14 15.08
CA THR A 46 -13.37 -6.43 14.45
C THR A 46 -11.96 -6.45 13.87
N ASP A 47 -11.39 -7.65 13.72
CA ASP A 47 -10.08 -7.81 13.07
C ASP A 47 -10.14 -7.59 11.56
N GLN A 48 -11.34 -7.49 10.99
CA GLN A 48 -11.52 -7.17 9.58
C GLN A 48 -11.25 -5.68 9.36
N ILE A 49 -10.45 -5.40 8.32
CA ILE A 49 -10.13 -4.03 7.92
C ILE A 49 -11.21 -3.55 6.95
N PRO A 50 -11.93 -2.46 7.26
CA PRO A 50 -12.83 -1.82 6.32
C PRO A 50 -12.01 -1.00 5.31
N TRP A 51 -11.40 -1.69 4.34
CA TRP A 51 -10.61 -1.06 3.28
C TRP A 51 -11.43 -0.02 2.50
N ARG A 52 -10.86 1.16 2.28
CA ARG A 52 -11.49 2.22 1.49
C ARG A 52 -11.67 1.80 0.02
N SER A 53 -10.72 1.01 -0.49
CA SER A 53 -10.79 0.36 -1.79
C SER A 53 -10.72 -1.16 -1.60
N PRO A 54 -11.87 -1.86 -1.47
CA PRO A 54 -11.90 -3.30 -1.26
C PRO A 54 -11.24 -4.10 -2.39
N ALA A 55 -11.32 -3.62 -3.64
CA ALA A 55 -10.68 -4.24 -4.79
C ALA A 55 -9.14 -4.27 -4.71
N ASN A 56 -8.56 -3.39 -3.88
CA ASN A 56 -7.12 -3.27 -3.67
C ASN A 56 -6.75 -3.55 -2.20
N ALA A 57 -7.57 -4.34 -1.48
CA ALA A 57 -7.31 -4.72 -0.11
C ALA A 57 -5.88 -5.28 0.07
N SER A 58 -5.25 -4.98 1.21
CA SER A 58 -3.90 -5.44 1.55
C SER A 58 -2.77 -4.88 0.69
N SER A 59 -3.06 -3.91 -0.19
CA SER A 59 -2.07 -3.13 -0.95
C SER A 59 -2.06 -1.66 -0.48
N CYS A 60 -1.10 -0.87 -0.96
CA CYS A 60 -1.08 0.57 -0.71
C CYS A 60 -2.38 1.26 -1.18
N ALA A 61 -2.87 0.89 -2.36
CA ALA A 61 -4.10 1.41 -2.95
C ALA A 61 -5.36 1.06 -2.15
N GLY A 62 -5.33 0.04 -1.28
CA GLY A 62 -6.44 -0.29 -0.38
C GLY A 62 -6.89 0.89 0.49
N CYS A 63 -5.96 1.80 0.82
CA CYS A 63 -6.24 3.06 1.50
C CYS A 63 -5.99 4.30 0.64
N HIS A 64 -5.02 4.23 -0.28
CA HIS A 64 -4.49 5.37 -1.03
C HIS A 64 -5.01 5.48 -2.47
N ALA A 65 -6.05 4.74 -2.84
CA ALA A 65 -6.51 4.75 -4.23
C ALA A 65 -6.88 6.15 -4.76
N ALA A 66 -7.41 7.02 -3.89
CA ALA A 66 -7.76 8.40 -4.23
C ALA A 66 -6.55 9.31 -4.46
N ASP A 67 -5.37 8.94 -3.94
CA ASP A 67 -4.14 9.72 -4.08
C ASP A 67 -3.42 9.42 -5.41
N PHE A 68 -3.85 8.39 -6.13
CA PHE A 68 -3.25 7.98 -7.39
C PHE A 68 -3.48 9.02 -8.49
N LYS A 69 -2.38 9.44 -9.13
CA LYS A 69 -2.38 10.41 -10.23
C LYS A 69 -2.01 9.71 -11.54
N PRO A 70 -2.96 9.34 -12.41
CA PRO A 70 -2.66 8.63 -13.67
C PRO A 70 -1.69 9.38 -14.58
N ALA A 71 -1.74 10.71 -14.60
CA ALA A 71 -0.87 11.55 -15.42
C ALA A 71 0.63 11.42 -15.05
N ALA A 72 0.94 11.06 -13.80
CA ALA A 72 2.31 10.79 -13.37
C ALA A 72 2.80 9.38 -13.74
N HIS A 73 1.92 8.53 -14.30
CA HIS A 73 2.18 7.12 -14.58
C HIS A 73 1.83 6.77 -16.03
N PRO A 74 2.59 7.29 -17.02
CA PRO A 74 2.35 6.97 -18.42
C PRO A 74 2.70 5.50 -18.69
N LYS A 75 1.81 4.82 -19.42
CA LYS A 75 1.97 3.43 -19.86
C LYS A 75 2.49 3.35 -21.28
N THR A 76 1.94 4.20 -22.16
CA THR A 76 2.36 4.25 -23.56
C THR A 76 2.60 5.69 -24.01
N VAL A 77 3.39 5.85 -25.07
CA VAL A 77 3.59 7.17 -25.71
C VAL A 77 2.34 7.70 -26.41
N LYS A 78 1.33 6.85 -26.61
CA LYS A 78 0.03 7.19 -27.22
C LYS A 78 -0.99 7.73 -26.21
N GLY A 79 -0.55 8.13 -25.02
CA GLY A 79 -1.38 8.77 -24.01
C GLY A 79 -2.14 7.81 -23.09
N GLN A 80 -1.84 6.50 -23.12
CA GLN A 80 -2.39 5.59 -22.11
C GLN A 80 -1.58 5.72 -20.82
N SER A 81 -2.29 5.81 -19.69
CA SER A 81 -1.70 5.79 -18.34
C SER A 81 -2.05 4.49 -17.63
N TYR A 82 -1.22 4.09 -16.66
CA TYR A 82 -1.56 3.04 -15.73
C TYR A 82 -2.72 3.48 -14.83
N THR A 83 -3.53 2.50 -14.43
CA THR A 83 -4.56 2.65 -13.41
C THR A 83 -4.02 2.34 -12.03
N VAL A 84 -4.77 2.75 -11.01
CA VAL A 84 -4.44 2.46 -9.62
C VAL A 84 -4.45 0.97 -9.29
N ASN A 85 -5.28 0.18 -9.97
CA ASN A 85 -5.33 -1.27 -9.77
C ASN A 85 -4.11 -1.96 -10.40
N GLU A 86 -3.64 -1.48 -11.56
CA GLU A 86 -2.42 -1.99 -12.18
C GLU A 86 -1.16 -1.66 -11.36
N LEU A 87 -1.19 -0.55 -10.61
CA LEU A 87 -0.11 -0.11 -9.73
C LEU A 87 -0.55 -0.06 -8.26
N ALA A 88 -1.24 -1.11 -7.78
CA ALA A 88 -1.86 -1.14 -6.46
C ALA A 88 -0.89 -0.94 -5.29
N ASN A 89 0.39 -1.34 -5.44
CA ASN A 89 1.43 -1.10 -4.43
C ASN A 89 2.21 0.21 -4.65
N CYS A 90 1.74 1.06 -5.55
CA CYS A 90 2.36 2.34 -5.91
C CYS A 90 3.84 2.24 -6.32
N SER A 91 4.34 1.05 -6.65
CA SER A 91 5.74 0.80 -7.06
C SER A 91 6.12 1.44 -8.40
N GLY A 92 5.24 2.25 -8.99
CA GLY A 92 5.43 2.93 -10.27
C GLY A 92 5.60 1.96 -11.44
N ALA A 93 5.70 2.51 -12.64
CA ALA A 93 6.10 1.76 -13.82
C ALA A 93 7.54 2.13 -14.17
N CYS A 94 8.37 1.14 -14.52
CA CYS A 94 9.74 1.39 -14.94
C CYS A 94 9.86 1.74 -16.43
N HIS A 95 8.84 1.41 -17.24
CA HIS A 95 8.88 1.53 -18.70
C HIS A 95 7.63 2.20 -19.26
N VAL A 96 7.83 2.95 -20.33
CA VAL A 96 6.79 3.48 -21.22
C VAL A 96 6.94 2.80 -22.57
N TYR A 97 5.86 2.21 -23.07
CA TYR A 97 5.84 1.41 -24.30
C TYR A 97 5.37 2.21 -25.52
N SER A 98 5.66 1.69 -26.72
CA SER A 98 5.18 2.27 -27.98
C SER A 98 3.64 2.23 -28.08
N ASP A 99 3.04 1.17 -27.55
CA ASP A 99 1.61 0.86 -27.63
C ASP A 99 1.22 -0.18 -26.55
N SER A 100 -0.04 -0.61 -26.60
CA SER A 100 -0.64 -1.53 -25.65
C SER A 100 -0.16 -2.99 -25.76
N THR A 101 0.65 -3.34 -26.77
CA THR A 101 1.25 -4.69 -26.87
C THR A 101 2.38 -4.89 -25.87
N HIS A 102 2.93 -3.79 -25.32
CA HIS A 102 4.06 -3.76 -24.39
C HIS A 102 5.32 -4.51 -24.89
N SER A 103 5.47 -4.63 -26.21
CA SER A 103 6.59 -5.33 -26.84
C SER A 103 7.85 -4.45 -26.97
N THR A 104 7.65 -3.14 -27.15
CA THR A 104 8.73 -2.19 -27.41
C THR A 104 8.73 -1.10 -26.34
N ILE A 105 9.83 -1.00 -25.59
CA ILE A 105 10.08 0.06 -24.61
C ILE A 105 10.61 1.28 -25.35
N THR A 106 9.95 2.42 -25.18
CA THR A 106 10.39 3.70 -25.78
C THR A 106 11.15 4.57 -24.77
N ARG A 107 10.81 4.47 -23.48
CA ARG A 107 11.44 5.25 -22.42
C ARG A 107 11.46 4.46 -21.12
N SER A 108 12.59 4.47 -20.43
CA SER A 108 12.67 4.04 -19.03
C SER A 108 12.39 5.23 -18.11
N LEU A 109 11.60 4.99 -17.06
CA LEU A 109 11.32 5.97 -16.02
C LEU A 109 12.31 5.78 -14.86
N PRO A 110 12.73 6.86 -14.18
CA PRO A 110 13.67 6.80 -13.07
C PRO A 110 13.00 6.14 -11.85
N GLY A 111 13.04 4.80 -11.80
CA GLY A 111 12.57 4.00 -10.68
C GLY A 111 11.09 4.17 -10.32
N PRO A 112 10.64 3.55 -9.22
CA PRO A 112 9.30 3.76 -8.68
C PRO A 112 9.04 5.23 -8.43
N HIS A 113 7.99 5.79 -9.04
CA HIS A 113 7.53 7.15 -8.77
C HIS A 113 7.18 7.34 -7.28
N HIS A 114 6.86 6.25 -6.58
CA HIS A 114 6.65 6.23 -5.14
C HIS A 114 7.44 5.05 -4.54
N ARG A 115 8.42 5.33 -3.69
CA ARG A 115 8.96 4.33 -2.77
C ARG A 115 8.36 4.56 -1.40
N VAL A 116 7.88 3.52 -0.75
CA VAL A 116 7.25 3.60 0.59
C VAL A 116 8.23 4.17 1.64
N SER A 117 9.54 4.03 1.39
CA SER A 117 10.62 4.58 2.20
C SER A 117 11.08 5.98 1.79
N ASP A 118 10.57 6.54 0.69
CA ASP A 118 11.00 7.87 0.22
C ASP A 118 10.51 8.97 1.20
N GLY A 119 11.41 9.87 1.58
CA GLY A 119 11.07 11.07 2.36
C GLY A 119 10.15 12.03 1.60
N ALA A 120 10.12 11.94 0.27
CA ALA A 120 9.20 12.68 -0.59
C ALA A 120 7.80 12.04 -0.70
N PHE A 121 7.58 10.83 -0.15
CA PHE A 121 6.24 10.25 -0.03
C PHE A 121 5.42 11.05 0.98
N LYS A 122 4.86 12.16 0.50
CA LYS A 122 3.89 12.99 1.21
C LYS A 122 2.52 12.59 0.69
N ARG A 123 1.61 12.27 1.61
CA ARG A 123 0.17 12.30 1.33
C ARG A 123 -0.19 13.69 0.83
#